data_AF-A0A6L4YKL1-F1
#
_entry.id   AF-A0A6L4YKL1-F1
#
_cell.length_a   1.000
_cell.length_b   1.000
_cell.length_c   1.000
_cell.angle_alpha   90.00
_cell.angle_beta   90.00
_cell.angle_gamma   90.00
#
_symmetry.space_group_name_H-M   'P 1'
#
loop_
_entity.id
_entity.type
_entity.pdbx_description
1 polymer ?
#
loop_
_entity_poly.entity_id
_entity_poly.type
_entity_poly.pdbx_seq_one_letter_code
_entity_poly.pdbx_strand_id
1 'polypeptide(L)'
;MSKPTKTLPRFASKAAERTFWEGQDSTAYVDWSKAKRTVLPNVKPTTKTISLRLPQHLLDSIKAAANARDVPYQSLIKVWLQEKLHS
;
A
#
# COMPACT_ATOMS: atom_id res chain seq x y z
N MET A 1 -22.34 4.05 15.23
CA MET A 1 -21.32 5.11 15.37
C MET A 1 -21.81 6.38 14.67
N SER A 2 -21.30 7.53 15.12
CA SER A 2 -21.96 8.86 15.17
C SER A 2 -22.32 9.53 13.84
N LYS A 3 -23.34 10.40 13.88
CA LYS A 3 -23.73 11.32 12.81
C LYS A 3 -22.70 12.46 12.69
N PRO A 4 -22.37 12.94 11.48
CA PRO A 4 -21.46 14.06 11.28
C PRO A 4 -22.07 15.34 11.87
N THR A 5 -21.26 16.11 12.58
CA THR A 5 -21.69 17.32 13.29
C THR A 5 -21.27 18.61 12.57
N LYS A 6 -20.34 18.52 11.62
CA LYS A 6 -19.81 19.67 10.86
C LYS A 6 -19.99 19.50 9.36
N THR A 7 -20.22 20.62 8.66
CA THR A 7 -20.31 20.66 7.20
C THR A 7 -18.93 20.56 6.55
N LEU A 8 -18.81 19.77 5.48
CA LEU A 8 -17.57 19.61 4.71
C LEU A 8 -17.17 20.93 4.01
N PRO A 9 -15.91 21.40 4.17
CA PRO A 9 -15.42 22.58 3.46
C PRO A 9 -15.30 22.32 1.95
N ARG A 10 -15.44 23.36 1.13
CA ARG A 10 -15.16 23.28 -0.31
C ARG A 10 -13.70 23.61 -0.57
N PHE A 11 -12.93 22.64 -1.04
CA PHE A 11 -11.50 22.83 -1.36
C PHE A 11 -11.29 23.20 -2.82
N ALA A 12 -10.34 24.09 -3.08
CA ALA A 12 -9.96 24.49 -4.44
C ALA A 12 -9.01 23.49 -5.12
N SER A 13 -8.28 22.67 -4.34
CA SER A 13 -7.34 21.67 -4.85
C SER A 13 -7.25 20.45 -3.93
N LYS A 14 -6.82 19.32 -4.49
CA LYS A 14 -6.57 18.07 -3.73
C LYS A 14 -5.44 18.21 -2.72
N ALA A 15 -4.48 19.10 -2.97
CA ALA A 15 -3.38 19.36 -2.05
C ALA A 15 -3.89 20.09 -0.80
N ALA A 16 -4.73 21.11 -0.96
CA ALA A 16 -5.35 21.84 0.15
C ALA A 16 -6.27 20.93 0.98
N GLU A 17 -7.02 20.05 0.31
CA GLU A 17 -7.83 19.03 0.98
C GLU A 17 -6.97 18.08 1.84
N ARG A 18 -5.84 17.59 1.31
CA ARG A 18 -4.94 16.71 2.06
C ARG A 18 -4.41 17.39 3.32
N THR A 19 -3.90 18.61 3.20
CA THR A 19 -3.36 19.37 4.33
C THR A 19 -4.41 19.64 5.40
N PHE A 20 -5.68 19.86 5.00
CA PHE A 20 -6.77 19.97 5.96
C PHE A 20 -7.01 18.65 6.73
N TRP A 21 -7.07 17.52 6.02
CA TRP A 21 -7.31 16.21 6.65
C TRP A 21 -6.13 15.69 7.48
N GLU A 22 -4.91 16.17 7.24
CA GLU A 22 -3.75 15.83 8.07
C GLU A 22 -3.85 16.39 9.50
N GLY A 23 -4.56 17.51 9.70
CA GLY A 23 -4.73 18.17 11.00
C GLY A 23 -6.08 17.96 11.69
N GLN A 24 -7.12 17.58 10.94
CA GLN A 24 -8.50 17.54 11.44
C GLN A 24 -9.03 16.12 11.66
N ASP A 25 -9.76 15.91 12.75
CA ASP A 25 -10.49 14.67 12.99
C ASP A 25 -11.66 14.50 12.01
N SER A 26 -11.57 13.46 11.18
CA SER A 26 -12.56 13.10 10.15
C SER A 26 -13.92 12.64 10.72
N THR A 27 -13.99 12.19 11.97
CA THR A 27 -15.23 11.71 12.59
C THR A 27 -16.28 12.82 12.79
N ALA A 28 -15.84 14.08 12.85
CA ALA A 28 -16.74 15.24 12.95
C ALA A 28 -17.41 15.61 11.62
N TYR A 29 -16.83 15.20 10.48
CA TYR A 29 -17.24 15.62 9.15
C TYR A 29 -17.83 14.49 8.29
N VAL A 30 -17.48 13.23 8.59
CA VAL A 30 -17.84 12.05 7.77
C VAL A 30 -18.69 11.07 8.58
N ASP A 31 -19.82 10.64 7.97
CA ASP A 31 -20.66 9.57 8.51
C ASP A 31 -20.02 8.19 8.22
N TRP A 32 -19.19 7.73 9.15
CA TRP A 32 -18.53 6.43 9.06
C TRP A 32 -19.50 5.24 9.10
N SER A 33 -20.76 5.42 9.50
CA SER A 33 -21.77 4.35 9.45
C SER A 33 -22.14 3.93 8.02
N LYS A 34 -21.91 4.84 7.06
CA LYS A 34 -22.14 4.60 5.62
C LYS A 34 -20.91 4.10 4.87
N ALA A 35 -19.78 3.94 5.57
CA ALA A 35 -18.53 3.52 4.95
C ALA A 35 -18.69 2.10 4.36
N LYS A 36 -18.20 1.92 3.14
CA LYS A 36 -18.19 0.63 2.45
C LYS A 36 -16.75 0.19 2.27
N ARG A 37 -16.49 -1.11 2.44
CA ARG A 37 -15.24 -1.70 1.98
C ARG A 37 -15.15 -1.52 0.48
N THR A 38 -14.15 -0.77 0.03
CA THR A 38 -13.85 -0.58 -1.39
C THR A 38 -12.53 -1.26 -1.70
N VAL A 39 -12.46 -1.92 -2.85
CA VAL A 39 -11.21 -2.42 -3.40
C VAL A 39 -10.70 -1.32 -4.33
N LEU A 40 -9.44 -0.90 -4.13
CA LEU A 40 -8.80 0.12 -4.94
C LEU A 40 -7.82 -0.54 -5.92
N PRO A 41 -8.30 -1.16 -7.01
CA PRO A 41 -7.46 -1.99 -7.90
C PRO A 41 -6.35 -1.19 -8.60
N ASN A 42 -6.52 0.13 -8.74
CA ASN A 42 -5.63 0.99 -9.53
C ASN A 42 -4.61 1.77 -8.69
N VAL A 43 -4.58 1.57 -7.36
CA VAL A 43 -3.57 2.22 -6.52
C VAL A 43 -2.29 1.41 -6.63
N LYS A 44 -1.31 1.93 -7.39
CA LYS A 44 0.03 1.36 -7.44
C LYS A 44 0.76 1.68 -6.12
N PRO A 45 1.22 0.67 -5.37
CA PRO A 45 2.18 0.91 -4.29
C PRO A 45 3.41 1.62 -4.85
N THR A 46 3.96 2.56 -4.10
CA THR A 46 5.19 3.25 -4.50
C THR A 46 6.37 2.26 -4.45
N THR A 47 7.14 2.18 -5.54
CA THR A 47 8.33 1.31 -5.62
C THR A 47 9.59 2.16 -5.57
N LYS A 48 10.55 1.77 -4.73
CA LYS A 48 11.89 2.37 -4.69
C LYS A 48 12.93 1.36 -5.17
N THR A 49 13.74 1.74 -6.14
CA THR A 49 14.85 0.89 -6.61
C THR A 49 15.97 0.89 -5.57
N ILE A 50 16.45 -0.30 -5.24
CA ILE A 50 17.60 -0.51 -4.35
C ILE A 50 18.62 -1.42 -5.01
N SER A 51 19.90 -1.24 -4.68
CA SER A 51 20.97 -2.15 -5.05
C SER A 51 21.26 -3.09 -3.88
N LEU A 52 21.12 -4.40 -4.09
CA LEU A 52 21.36 -5.43 -3.07
C LEU A 52 22.42 -6.42 -3.58
N ARG A 53 23.41 -6.75 -2.75
CA ARG A 53 24.39 -7.80 -3.04
C ARG A 53 23.92 -9.11 -2.43
N LEU A 54 23.97 -10.18 -3.22
CA LEU A 54 23.62 -11.55 -2.81
C LEU A 54 24.76 -12.50 -3.19
N PRO A 55 25.03 -13.54 -2.40
CA PRO A 55 25.91 -14.64 -2.81
C PRO A 55 25.38 -15.31 -4.10
N GLN A 56 26.28 -15.69 -4.99
CA GLN A 56 25.91 -16.27 -6.29
C GLN A 56 25.04 -17.53 -6.15
N HIS A 57 25.46 -18.48 -5.32
CA HIS A 57 24.72 -19.74 -5.09
C HIS A 57 23.29 -19.52 -4.59
N LEU A 58 23.07 -18.47 -3.79
CA LEU A 58 21.75 -18.11 -3.29
C LEU A 58 20.87 -17.58 -4.42
N LEU A 59 21.42 -16.68 -5.26
CA LEU A 59 20.70 -16.15 -6.41
C LEU A 59 20.29 -17.25 -7.38
N ASP A 60 21.18 -18.21 -7.64
CA ASP A 60 20.90 -19.35 -8.53
C ASP A 60 19.81 -20.26 -7.96
N SER A 61 19.84 -20.52 -6.64
CA SER A 61 18.79 -21.27 -5.95
C SER A 61 17.42 -20.56 -6.03
N ILE A 62 17.39 -19.24 -5.87
CA ILE A 62 16.16 -18.44 -6.02
C ILE A 62 15.64 -18.52 -7.46
N LYS A 63 16.52 -18.42 -8.46
CA LYS A 63 16.13 -18.53 -9.88
C LYS A 63 15.52 -19.89 -10.20
N ALA A 64 16.13 -20.97 -9.72
CA ALA A 64 15.58 -22.32 -9.89
C ALA A 64 14.19 -22.45 -9.23
N ALA A 65 14.05 -21.94 -8.00
CA ALA A 65 12.80 -21.95 -7.25
C ALA A 65 11.70 -21.08 -7.89
N ALA A 66 12.08 -20.01 -8.59
CA ALA A 66 11.17 -19.14 -9.32
C ALA A 66 10.70 -19.78 -10.62
N ASN A 67 11.61 -20.39 -11.37
CA ASN A 67 11.29 -21.14 -12.59
C ASN A 67 10.33 -22.30 -12.31
N ALA A 68 10.57 -23.07 -11.24
CA ALA A 68 9.68 -24.16 -10.82
C ALA A 68 8.25 -23.70 -10.48
N ARG A 69 8.06 -22.42 -10.17
CA ARG A 69 6.76 -21.80 -9.85
C ARG A 69 6.19 -20.96 -10.99
N ASP A 70 6.86 -20.94 -12.14
CA ASP A 70 6.54 -20.11 -13.31
C ASP A 70 6.40 -18.61 -12.97
N VAL A 71 7.30 -18.10 -12.12
CA VAL A 71 7.34 -16.68 -11.72
C VAL A 71 8.73 -16.08 -11.95
N PRO A 72 8.83 -14.76 -12.21
CA PRO A 72 10.12 -14.08 -12.25
C PRO A 72 10.82 -14.11 -10.88
N TYR A 73 12.12 -14.37 -10.85
CA TYR A 73 12.90 -14.45 -9.61
C TYR A 73 12.82 -13.16 -8.76
N GLN A 74 12.74 -11.99 -9.41
CA GLN A 74 12.56 -10.70 -8.71
C GLN A 74 11.20 -10.60 -8.01
N SER A 75 10.15 -11.15 -8.62
CA SER A 75 8.81 -11.21 -8.01
C SER A 75 8.81 -12.18 -6.82
N LEU A 76 9.46 -13.34 -6.97
CA LEU A 76 9.59 -14.31 -5.88
C LEU A 76 10.33 -13.73 -4.67
N ILE A 77 11.42 -12.97 -4.90
CA ILE A 77 12.14 -12.28 -3.83
C ILE A 77 11.20 -11.35 -3.04
N LYS A 78 10.34 -10.59 -3.72
CA LYS A 78 9.38 -9.69 -3.06
C LYS A 78 8.39 -10.45 -2.18
N VAL A 79 7.84 -11.55 -2.69
CA VAL A 79 6.89 -12.39 -1.95
C VAL A 79 7.54 -12.95 -0.69
N TRP A 80 8.73 -13.56 -0.79
CA TRP A 80 9.42 -14.12 0.36
C TRP A 80 9.83 -13.08 1.41
N LEU A 81 10.29 -11.90 0.98
CA LEU A 81 10.57 -10.80 1.91
C LEU A 81 9.30 -10.37 2.65
N GLN A 82 8.17 -10.28 1.94
CA GLN A 82 6.90 -9.94 2.53
C GLN A 82 6.42 -11.01 3.53
N GLU A 83 6.53 -12.30 3.18
CA GLU A 83 6.18 -13.41 4.08
C GLU A 83 6.99 -13.38 5.38
N LYS A 84 8.29 -13.07 5.30
CA LYS A 84 9.17 -12.99 6.48
C LYS A 84 8.95 -11.77 7.35
N LEU A 85 8.40 -10.68 6.83
CA LEU A 85 8.04 -9.50 7.62
C LEU A 85 6.69 -9.63 8.33
N HIS A 86 5.82 -10.51 7.85
CA HIS A 86 4.48 -10.76 8.43
C HIS A 86 4.41 -12.04 9.26
N SER A 87 5.51 -12.80 9.36
CA SER A 87 5.69 -13.88 10.35
C SER A 87 6.35 -13.34 11.60
#